data_AF-A0A7S2KX99-F1
#
_entry.id   AF-A0A7S2KX99-F1
#
_cell.length_a   1.000
_cell.length_b   1.000
_cell.length_c   1.000
_cell.angle_alpha   90.00
_cell.angle_beta   90.00
_cell.angle_gamma   90.00
#
_symmetry.space_group_name_H-M   'P 1'
#
loop_
_entity.id
_entity.type
_entity.pdbx_description
1 polymer ?
#
loop_
_entity_poly.entity_id
_entity_poly.type
_entity_poly.pdbx_seq_one_letter_code
_entity_poly.pdbx_strand_id
1 'polypeptide(L)'
;LRALGAIGSDAAVTALGKVAADPDNQANVREQAIQALAVLAMGGKAPQAAKATEPLAAVLRDPKAFRYTQELAAWALGKIGSDAAEAALGKAAADHGKHKFVRKAALRALG
;
A
#
# COMPACT_ATOMS: atom_id res chain seq x y z
N LEU A 1 17.75 -18.77 -12.71
CA LEU A 1 17.86 -17.78 -11.62
C LEU A 1 16.77 -16.68 -11.64
N ARG A 2 16.35 -16.15 -12.81
CA ARG A 2 15.24 -15.16 -12.87
C ARG A 2 13.89 -15.65 -12.35
N ALA A 3 13.62 -16.96 -12.42
CA ALA A 3 12.37 -17.56 -11.94
C ALA A 3 12.26 -17.59 -10.40
N LEU A 4 13.33 -17.92 -9.66
CA LEU A 4 13.30 -17.95 -8.19
C LEU A 4 13.12 -16.56 -7.58
N GLY A 5 13.79 -15.52 -8.12
CA GLY A 5 13.63 -14.15 -7.64
C GLY A 5 12.21 -13.60 -7.89
N ALA A 6 11.55 -14.03 -8.97
CA ALA A 6 10.18 -13.65 -9.26
C ALA A 6 9.15 -14.39 -8.39
N ILE A 7 9.34 -15.69 -8.15
CA ILE A 7 8.51 -16.51 -7.25
C ILE A 7 8.64 -16.00 -5.80
N GLY A 8 9.86 -15.67 -5.37
CA GLY A 8 10.12 -15.09 -4.06
C GLY A 8 9.43 -13.74 -3.86
N SER A 9 9.40 -12.88 -4.89
CA SER A 9 8.73 -11.57 -4.81
C SER A 9 7.20 -11.67 -4.85
N ASP A 10 6.64 -12.57 -5.66
CA ASP A 10 5.19 -12.73 -5.77
C ASP A 10 4.56 -13.40 -4.53
N ALA A 11 5.21 -14.45 -4.02
CA ALA A 11 4.84 -15.08 -2.77
C ALA A 11 5.03 -14.11 -1.58
N ALA A 12 6.10 -13.30 -1.59
CA ALA A 12 6.31 -12.29 -0.55
C ALA A 12 5.20 -11.23 -0.54
N VAL A 13 4.81 -10.67 -1.70
CA VAL A 13 3.71 -9.70 -1.76
C VAL A 13 2.41 -10.32 -1.24
N THR A 14 2.12 -11.57 -1.60
CA THR A 14 0.93 -12.26 -1.11
C THR A 14 0.97 -12.47 0.41
N ALA A 15 2.10 -12.94 0.95
CA ALA A 15 2.26 -13.19 2.37
C ALA A 15 2.19 -11.90 3.18
N LEU A 16 2.90 -10.85 2.76
CA LEU A 16 2.88 -9.55 3.42
C LEU A 16 1.49 -8.91 3.34
N GLY A 17 0.76 -9.09 2.24
CA GLY A 17 -0.62 -8.63 2.08
C GLY A 17 -1.54 -9.21 3.15
N LYS A 18 -1.40 -10.52 3.43
CA LYS A 18 -2.14 -11.19 4.50
C LYS A 18 -1.76 -10.64 5.88
N VAL A 19 -0.47 -10.50 6.17
CA VAL A 19 0.00 -9.97 7.46
C VAL A 19 -0.51 -8.54 7.69
N ALA A 20 -0.50 -7.70 6.66
CA ALA A 20 -0.99 -6.33 6.72
C ALA A 20 -2.51 -6.24 6.96
N ALA A 21 -3.28 -7.16 6.39
CA ALA A 21 -4.75 -7.16 6.47
C ALA A 21 -5.30 -7.87 7.72
N ASP A 22 -4.49 -8.69 8.39
CA ASP A 22 -4.90 -9.48 9.55
C ASP A 22 -4.97 -8.60 10.82
N PRO A 23 -6.17 -8.37 11.38
CA PRO A 23 -6.35 -7.50 12.54
C PRO A 23 -5.77 -8.10 13.84
N ASP A 24 -5.58 -9.42 13.90
CA ASP A 24 -5.07 -10.12 15.07
C ASP A 24 -3.54 -10.01 15.20
N ASN A 25 -2.86 -9.64 14.10
CA ASN A 25 -1.43 -9.33 14.15
C ASN A 25 -1.16 -8.06 14.95
N GLN A 26 -0.01 -8.04 15.64
CA GLN A 26 0.44 -6.86 16.37
C GLN A 26 0.60 -5.65 15.44
N ALA A 27 0.29 -4.46 15.93
CA ALA A 27 0.27 -3.24 15.10
C ALA A 27 1.63 -2.96 14.42
N ASN A 28 2.73 -3.19 15.13
CA ASN A 28 4.10 -3.10 14.60
C ASN A 28 4.38 -4.12 13.49
N VAL A 29 3.86 -5.35 13.61
CA VAL A 29 4.02 -6.41 12.60
C VAL A 29 3.25 -6.05 11.33
N ARG A 30 2.01 -5.58 11.47
CA ARG A 30 1.21 -5.10 10.33
C ARG A 30 1.90 -3.92 9.64
N GLU A 31 2.42 -2.97 10.43
CA GLU A 31 3.15 -1.82 9.90
C GLU A 31 4.38 -2.23 9.08
N GLN A 32 5.21 -3.12 9.62
CA GLN A 32 6.38 -3.63 8.89
C GLN A 32 5.98 -4.33 7.59
N ALA A 33 4.89 -5.10 7.61
CA ALA A 33 4.38 -5.75 6.40
C ALA A 33 3.93 -4.73 5.34
N ILE A 34 3.24 -3.66 5.75
CA ILE A 34 2.82 -2.58 4.85
C ILE A 34 4.03 -1.84 4.27
N GLN A 35 5.03 -1.55 5.10
CA GLN A 35 6.27 -0.90 4.63
C GLN A 35 6.98 -1.77 3.59
N ALA A 36 7.14 -3.07 3.87
CA ALA A 36 7.74 -4.01 2.92
C ALA A 36 6.93 -4.13 1.62
N LEU A 37 5.59 -4.21 1.70
CA LEU A 37 4.70 -4.19 0.53
C LEU A 37 4.88 -2.95 -0.32
N ALA A 38 4.91 -1.77 0.31
CA ALA A 38 5.08 -0.51 -0.38
C ALA A 38 6.40 -0.49 -1.16
N VAL A 39 7.50 -0.87 -0.51
CA VAL A 39 8.83 -0.94 -1.14
C VAL A 39 8.85 -1.94 -2.30
N LEU A 40 8.28 -3.13 -2.10
CA LEU A 40 8.18 -4.14 -3.15
C LEU A 40 7.31 -3.69 -4.32
N ALA A 41 6.22 -2.97 -4.06
CA ALA A 41 5.33 -2.49 -5.12
C ALA A 41 5.99 -1.39 -5.96
N MET A 42 6.82 -0.54 -5.36
CA MET A 42 7.54 0.54 -6.06
C MET A 42 8.72 0.04 -6.90
N GLY A 43 9.38 -1.05 -6.49
CA GLY A 43 10.52 -1.64 -7.22
C GLY A 43 10.18 -2.95 -7.96
N GLY A 44 8.98 -3.46 -7.81
CA GLY A 44 8.52 -4.75 -8.35
C GLY A 44 8.06 -4.66 -9.80
N LYS A 45 7.70 -5.81 -10.38
CA LYS A 45 7.09 -5.84 -11.72
C LYS A 45 5.59 -5.58 -11.60
N ALA A 46 4.96 -5.29 -12.75
CA ALA A 46 3.53 -4.95 -12.82
C ALA A 46 2.59 -5.94 -12.10
N PRO A 47 2.76 -7.28 -12.16
CA PRO A 47 1.88 -8.20 -11.42
C PRO A 47 1.98 -8.06 -9.90
N GLN A 48 3.17 -7.78 -9.37
CA GLN A 48 3.37 -7.56 -7.94
C GLN A 48 2.74 -6.24 -7.48
N ALA A 49 2.94 -5.18 -8.27
CA ALA A 49 2.32 -3.88 -8.05
C ALA A 49 0.78 -3.99 -8.01
N ALA A 50 0.19 -4.73 -8.95
CA ALA A 50 -1.24 -4.99 -8.97
C ALA A 50 -1.73 -5.70 -7.69
N LYS A 51 -1.02 -6.75 -7.24
CA LYS A 51 -1.37 -7.49 -6.01
C LYS A 51 -1.21 -6.66 -4.74
N ALA A 52 -0.29 -5.70 -4.72
CA ALA A 52 -0.09 -4.81 -3.58
C ALA A 52 -1.12 -3.67 -3.52
N THR A 53 -1.84 -3.40 -4.62
CA THR A 53 -2.74 -2.24 -4.72
C THR A 53 -3.87 -2.28 -3.69
N GLU A 54 -4.56 -3.41 -3.55
CA GLU A 54 -5.68 -3.53 -2.61
C GLU A 54 -5.24 -3.45 -1.13
N PRO A 55 -4.19 -4.17 -0.68
CA PRO A 55 -3.65 -4.01 0.67
C PRO A 55 -3.25 -2.56 0.98
N LEU A 56 -2.55 -1.88 0.06
CA LEU A 56 -2.14 -0.48 0.26
C LEU A 56 -3.34 0.47 0.30
N ALA A 57 -4.37 0.22 -0.52
CA ALA A 57 -5.61 1.00 -0.50
C ALA A 57 -6.38 0.84 0.83
N ALA A 58 -6.36 -0.35 1.42
CA ALA A 58 -6.98 -0.60 2.73
C ALA A 58 -6.30 0.24 3.84
N VAL A 59 -4.97 0.37 3.79
CA VAL A 59 -4.20 1.17 4.77
C VAL A 59 -4.62 2.64 4.79
N LEU A 60 -4.92 3.23 3.63
CA LEU A 60 -5.42 4.61 3.56
C LEU A 60 -6.74 4.78 4.32
N ARG A 61 -7.53 3.71 4.42
CA ARG A 61 -8.85 3.70 5.07
C ARG A 61 -8.79 3.22 6.52
N ASP A 62 -7.69 2.64 6.97
CA ASP A 62 -7.53 2.21 8.36
C ASP A 62 -7.35 3.42 9.30
N PRO A 63 -8.27 3.68 10.25
CA PRO A 63 -8.11 4.75 11.23
C PRO A 63 -7.03 4.45 12.29
N LYS A 64 -6.61 3.19 12.44
CA LYS A 64 -5.59 2.76 13.40
C LYS A 64 -4.19 2.75 12.78
N ALA A 65 -4.07 2.89 11.46
CA ALA A 65 -2.78 2.96 10.80
C ALA A 65 -2.03 4.24 11.21
N PHE A 66 -0.73 4.10 11.46
CA PHE A 66 0.10 5.27 11.74
C PHE A 66 0.15 6.19 10.52
N ARG A 67 0.25 7.50 10.79
CA ARG A 67 0.35 8.52 9.76
C ARG A 67 1.43 8.22 8.73
N TYR A 68 2.61 7.80 9.18
CA TYR A 68 3.73 7.46 8.30
C TYR A 68 3.38 6.29 7.36
N THR A 69 2.71 5.26 7.88
CA THR A 69 2.27 4.10 7.11
C THR A 69 1.25 4.48 6.04
N GLN A 70 0.31 5.40 6.35
CA GLN A 70 -0.67 5.92 5.39
C GLN A 70 -0.01 6.77 4.30
N GLU A 71 0.95 7.62 4.65
CA GLU A 71 1.71 8.43 3.69
C GLU A 71 2.52 7.53 2.74
N LEU A 72 3.16 6.48 3.27
CA LEU A 72 3.91 5.51 2.47
C LEU A 72 2.99 4.71 1.53
N ALA A 73 1.82 4.28 2.00
CA ALA A 73 0.83 3.61 1.16
C ALA A 73 0.33 4.50 0.03
N ALA A 74 0.06 5.77 0.30
CA ALA A 74 -0.34 6.73 -0.73
C ALA A 74 0.77 6.91 -1.78
N TRP A 75 2.02 7.05 -1.33
CA TRP A 75 3.16 7.19 -2.23
C TRP A 75 3.36 5.94 -3.10
N ALA A 76 3.29 4.75 -2.53
CA ALA A 76 3.40 3.50 -3.27
C ALA A 76 2.28 3.34 -4.30
N LEU A 77 1.03 3.65 -3.95
CA LEU A 77 -0.09 3.67 -4.90
C LEU A 77 0.14 4.65 -6.06
N GLY A 78 0.67 5.85 -5.77
CA GLY A 78 1.01 6.82 -6.83
C GLY A 78 2.11 6.31 -7.77
N LYS A 79 3.06 5.53 -7.24
CA LYS A 79 4.09 4.87 -8.05
C LYS A 79 3.57 3.69 -8.86
N ILE A 80 2.58 2.96 -8.35
CA ILE A 80 1.91 1.89 -9.09
C ILE A 80 1.17 2.46 -10.30
N GLY A 81 0.46 3.59 -10.13
CA GLY A 81 -0.15 4.34 -11.24
C GLY A 81 -1.20 3.55 -12.05
N SER A 82 -1.80 2.52 -11.45
CA SER A 82 -2.90 1.79 -12.08
C SER A 82 -4.23 2.50 -11.81
N ASP A 83 -5.23 2.30 -12.67
CA ASP A 83 -6.59 2.86 -12.46
C ASP A 83 -7.15 2.55 -11.06
N ALA A 84 -6.86 1.35 -10.55
CA ALA A 84 -7.27 0.94 -9.20
C ALA A 84 -6.53 1.73 -8.11
N ALA A 85 -5.24 2.01 -8.30
CA ALA A 85 -4.45 2.82 -7.37
C ALA A 85 -4.89 4.28 -7.39
N GLU A 86 -5.12 4.85 -8.59
CA GLU A 86 -5.63 6.21 -8.75
C GLU A 86 -7.02 6.37 -8.12
N ALA A 87 -7.92 5.41 -8.35
CA ALA A 87 -9.25 5.41 -7.73
C ALA A 87 -9.18 5.34 -6.19
N ALA A 88 -8.23 4.57 -5.64
CA ALA A 88 -8.02 4.52 -4.19
C ALA A 88 -7.50 5.85 -3.63
N LEU A 89 -6.55 6.49 -4.32
CA LEU A 89 -6.01 7.79 -3.96
C LEU A 89 -7.08 8.89 -4.07
N GLY A 90 -7.88 8.90 -5.14
CA GLY A 90 -8.97 9.87 -5.33
C GLY A 90 -9.99 9.82 -4.20
N LYS A 91 -10.39 8.59 -3.78
CA LYS A 91 -11.25 8.40 -2.61
C LYS A 91 -10.61 8.96 -1.33
N ALA A 92 -9.32 8.70 -1.10
CA ALA A 92 -8.61 9.19 0.07
C ALA A 92 -8.42 10.73 0.06
N ALA A 93 -8.28 11.35 -1.11
CA ALA A 93 -8.18 12.80 -1.27
C ALA A 93 -9.52 13.52 -1.01
N ALA A 94 -10.63 12.89 -1.42
CA ALA A 94 -11.99 13.40 -1.25
C ALA A 94 -12.57 13.16 0.17
N ASP A 95 -11.95 12.30 0.98
CA ASP A 95 -12.43 12.01 2.33
C ASP A 95 -12.07 13.14 3.32
N HIS A 96 -13.01 14.08 3.50
CA HIS A 96 -12.88 15.21 4.42
C HIS A 96 -12.97 14.82 5.91
N GLY A 97 -13.37 13.60 6.24
CA GLY A 97 -13.39 13.07 7.61
C GLY A 97 -12.05 12.48 8.05
N LYS A 98 -11.14 12.22 7.12
CA LYS A 98 -9.80 11.68 7.40
C LYS A 98 -8.81 12.76 7.82
N HIS A 99 -7.72 12.32 8.45
CA HIS A 99 -6.60 13.18 8.79
C HIS A 99 -6.11 13.95 7.55
N LYS A 100 -5.99 15.28 7.69
CA LYS A 100 -5.48 16.21 6.67
C LYS A 100 -4.20 15.73 5.96
N PHE A 101 -3.38 14.93 6.65
CA PHE A 101 -2.15 14.36 6.13
C PHE A 101 -2.39 13.29 5.05
N VAL A 102 -3.35 12.38 5.25
CA VAL A 102 -3.70 11.33 4.28
C VAL A 102 -4.20 11.96 2.99
N ARG A 103 -5.08 12.97 3.10
CA ARG A 103 -5.56 13.73 1.95
C ARG A 103 -4.43 14.40 1.18
N LYS A 104 -3.51 15.06 1.88
CA LYS A 104 -2.37 15.74 1.27
C LYS A 104 -1.42 14.75 0.59
N ALA A 105 -1.17 13.59 1.20
CA ALA A 105 -0.36 12.53 0.63
C ALA A 105 -1.02 11.95 -0.63
N ALA A 106 -2.33 11.71 -0.59
CA ALA A 106 -3.08 11.22 -1.74
C ALA A 106 -3.08 12.22 -2.91
N LEU A 107 -3.34 13.50 -2.64
CA LEU A 107 -3.26 14.56 -3.65
C LEU A 107 -1.84 14.67 -4.26
N ARG A 108 -0.80 14.53 -3.44
CA ARG A 108 0.59 14.53 -3.91
C ARG A 108 0.95 13.28 -4.70
N ALA A 109 0.31 12.15 -4.44
CA ALA A 109 0.54 10.92 -5.19
C ALA A 109 -0.19 10.93 -6.54
N LEU A 110 -1.24 11.73 -6.69
CA LEU A 110 -1.98 11.95 -7.93
C LEU A 110 -1.37 13.02 -8.87
N GLY A 111 -0.30 13.72 -8.44
CA GLY A 111 0.30 14.85 -9.16
C GLY A 111 1.82 14.85 -9.19
#